data_AF-A0A9N9GB93-F1
#
_entry.id   AF-A0A9N9GB93-F1
#
_cell.length_a   1.000
_cell.length_b   1.000
_cell.length_c   1.000
_cell.angle_alpha   90.00
_cell.angle_beta   90.00
_cell.angle_gamma   90.00
#
_symmetry.space_group_name_H-M   'P 1'
#
loop_
_entity.id
_entity.type
_entity.pdbx_description
1 polymer ?
#
loop_
_entity_poly.entity_id
_entity_poly.type
_entity_poly.pdbx_seq_one_letter_code
_entity_poly.pdbx_strand_id
1 'polypeptide(L)'
;MEIMEIVEENIDNQLVEEEKDKKICLFKNLVKIYKHTELELIECEISENQKIRKAIEPKDIQKINILVNYYLELKDTLGSLDKYIICQKHYNQVIRNDNFIERLQKNLKFSKYKQQIKKLEVKNNELIAKNNELIVENNQLKK
;
A
#
# COMPACT_ATOMS: atom_id res chain seq x y z
N MET A 1 48.37 48.58 -18.83
CA MET A 1 48.02 47.96 -17.53
C MET A 1 46.70 48.57 -17.13
N GLU A 2 45.62 47.97 -17.63
CA GLU A 2 44.24 48.40 -17.41
C GLU A 2 43.58 47.31 -16.58
N ILE A 3 43.19 47.65 -15.37
CA ILE A 3 42.28 46.86 -14.54
C ILE A 3 40.98 47.64 -14.56
N MET A 4 39.95 47.08 -15.19
CA MET A 4 38.59 47.58 -15.08
C MET A 4 37.64 46.40 -14.86
N GLU A 5 37.22 46.31 -13.61
CA GLU A 5 35.96 45.80 -13.06
C GLU A 5 35.18 44.77 -13.89
N ILE A 6 35.22 43.53 -13.41
CA ILE A 6 34.24 42.50 -13.73
C ILE A 6 32.94 42.90 -13.04
N VAL A 7 31.93 43.23 -13.85
CA VAL A 7 30.54 43.36 -13.41
C VAL A 7 30.02 41.96 -13.12
N GLU A 8 29.75 41.65 -11.85
CA GLU A 8 29.05 40.44 -11.43
C GLU A 8 27.57 40.56 -11.82
N GLU A 9 27.21 40.06 -13.00
CA GLU A 9 25.82 39.92 -13.41
C GLU A 9 25.30 38.51 -13.05
N ASN A 10 24.46 38.46 -12.01
CA ASN A 10 23.27 37.61 -11.85
C ASN A 10 23.39 36.14 -12.29
N ILE A 11 24.08 35.34 -11.47
CA ILE A 11 23.89 33.87 -11.44
C ILE A 11 22.66 33.58 -10.57
N ASP A 12 21.47 33.92 -11.04
CA ASP A 12 20.19 33.60 -10.38
C ASP A 12 19.13 33.18 -11.41
N ASN A 13 19.54 32.37 -12.40
CA ASN A 13 18.59 31.76 -13.35
C ASN A 13 19.02 30.38 -13.86
N GLN A 14 19.83 29.65 -13.10
CA GLN A 14 20.03 28.22 -13.30
C GLN A 14 19.48 27.47 -12.10
N LEU A 15 18.69 26.43 -12.39
CA LEU A 15 18.07 25.46 -11.47
C LEU A 15 16.60 25.70 -11.06
N VAL A 16 15.64 25.79 -12.01
CA VAL A 16 14.38 25.01 -11.91
C VAL A 16 13.76 24.72 -13.29
N GLU A 17 14.53 24.26 -14.26
CA GLU A 17 13.97 23.45 -15.36
C GLU A 17 14.51 22.02 -15.23
N GLU A 18 14.42 21.47 -14.01
CA GLU A 18 14.69 20.05 -13.75
C GLU A 18 13.53 19.22 -14.30
N GLU A 19 13.80 18.59 -15.44
CA GLU A 19 13.18 17.37 -15.93
C GLU A 19 11.64 17.35 -15.84
N LYS A 20 10.99 17.62 -16.98
CA LYS A 20 9.65 17.07 -17.31
C LYS A 20 9.71 15.55 -17.46
N ASP A 21 10.45 14.88 -16.58
CA ASP A 21 10.32 13.45 -16.39
C ASP A 21 8.90 13.17 -15.97
N LYS A 22 8.29 12.23 -16.66
CA LYS A 22 6.89 11.85 -16.52
C LYS A 22 6.68 11.26 -15.13
N LYS A 23 6.53 12.12 -14.12
CA LYS A 23 6.51 11.72 -12.71
C LYS A 23 5.43 10.67 -12.51
N ILE A 24 5.86 9.46 -12.15
CA ILE A 24 4.98 8.31 -12.00
C ILE A 24 4.34 8.40 -10.61
N CYS A 25 3.02 8.23 -10.54
CA CYS A 25 2.36 8.11 -9.24
C CYS A 25 2.81 6.81 -8.55
N LEU A 26 3.25 6.92 -7.29
CA LEU A 26 3.68 5.81 -6.45
C LEU A 26 2.68 4.64 -6.46
N PHE A 27 1.39 4.95 -6.45
CA PHE A 27 0.32 3.97 -6.38
C PHE A 27 -0.17 3.46 -7.75
N LYS A 28 0.39 3.95 -8.86
CA LYS A 28 -0.10 3.65 -10.22
C LYS A 28 -0.15 2.15 -10.52
N ASN A 29 0.91 1.42 -10.16
CA ASN A 29 0.98 -0.01 -10.42
C ASN A 29 0.08 -0.82 -9.48
N LEU A 30 -0.11 -0.33 -8.24
CA LEU A 30 -0.95 -0.98 -7.23
C LEU A 30 -2.42 -1.02 -7.63
N VAL A 31 -2.92 0.00 -8.34
CA VAL A 31 -4.30 0.00 -8.88
C VAL A 31 -4.58 -1.27 -9.67
N LYS A 32 -3.64 -1.69 -10.53
CA LYS A 32 -3.80 -2.89 -11.36
C LYS A 32 -3.68 -4.18 -10.54
N ILE A 33 -2.71 -4.22 -9.63
CA ILE A 33 -2.42 -5.41 -8.82
C ILE A 33 -3.60 -5.74 -7.90
N TYR A 34 -4.20 -4.72 -7.30
CA TYR A 34 -5.24 -4.86 -6.27
C TYR A 34 -6.66 -4.61 -6.79
N LYS A 35 -6.83 -4.57 -8.11
CA LYS A 35 -8.15 -4.41 -8.73
C LYS A 35 -9.09 -5.53 -8.29
N HIS A 36 -10.33 -5.19 -7.95
CA HIS A 36 -11.33 -6.14 -7.45
C HIS A 36 -10.96 -6.85 -6.13
N THR A 37 -10.12 -6.22 -5.31
CA THR A 37 -9.78 -6.73 -3.96
C THR A 37 -10.24 -5.76 -2.87
N GLU A 38 -10.20 -6.20 -1.62
CA GLU A 38 -10.47 -5.33 -0.46
C GLU A 38 -9.45 -4.19 -0.26
N LEU A 39 -8.34 -4.23 -1.01
CA LEU A 39 -7.26 -3.24 -1.01
C LEU A 39 -7.33 -2.31 -2.24
N GLU A 40 -8.44 -2.33 -2.97
CA GLU A 40 -8.60 -1.60 -4.23
C GLU A 40 -8.37 -0.08 -4.07
N LEU A 41 -7.57 0.45 -5.01
CA LEU A 41 -7.24 1.86 -5.13
C LEU A 41 -8.02 2.46 -6.30
N ILE A 42 -8.40 3.73 -6.18
CA ILE A 42 -9.05 4.41 -7.30
C ILE A 42 -8.10 4.54 -8.48
N GLU A 43 -8.65 4.58 -9.69
CA GLU A 43 -7.87 4.71 -10.91
C GLU A 43 -6.95 5.93 -10.86
N CYS A 44 -5.70 5.69 -11.26
CA CYS A 44 -4.68 6.73 -11.29
C CYS A 44 -5.03 7.73 -12.39
N GLU A 45 -5.23 8.98 -12.02
CA GLU A 45 -5.37 10.06 -13.00
C GLU A 45 -4.25 11.06 -12.77
N ILE A 46 -3.45 11.30 -13.81
CA ILE A 46 -2.45 12.37 -13.79
C ILE A 46 -2.85 13.38 -14.86
N SER A 47 -3.33 14.56 -14.44
CA SER A 47 -3.59 15.71 -15.32
C SER A 47 -2.55 16.82 -15.10
N GLU A 48 -2.40 17.69 -16.10
CA GLU A 48 -1.40 18.76 -16.12
C GLU A 48 -1.64 19.81 -15.03
N ASN A 49 -2.89 20.06 -14.67
CA ASN A 49 -3.28 21.10 -13.71
C ASN A 49 -3.53 20.59 -12.28
N GLN A 50 -3.32 19.29 -12.02
CA GLN A 50 -3.55 18.76 -10.68
C GLN A 50 -2.45 19.23 -9.71
N LYS A 51 -2.80 19.27 -8.42
CA LYS A 51 -1.78 19.40 -7.38
C LYS A 51 -1.07 18.05 -7.19
N ILE A 52 0.19 18.01 -7.59
CA ILE A 52 1.08 16.86 -7.41
C ILE A 52 1.87 17.04 -6.12
N ARG A 53 2.04 15.96 -5.34
CA ARG A 53 2.91 15.94 -4.14
C ARG A 53 4.09 15.01 -4.34
N LYS A 54 5.25 15.38 -3.79
CA LYS A 54 6.43 14.50 -3.78
C LYS A 54 6.20 13.42 -2.72
N ALA A 55 6.49 12.16 -3.04
CA ALA A 55 6.27 11.06 -2.09
C ALA A 55 7.25 11.09 -0.88
N ILE A 56 8.30 11.90 -0.96
CA ILE A 56 9.31 12.07 0.10
C ILE A 56 8.94 13.13 1.15
N GLU A 57 7.75 13.72 1.09
CA GLU A 57 7.30 14.63 2.16
C GLU A 57 7.22 13.87 3.51
N PRO A 58 7.82 14.38 4.61
CA PRO A 58 7.94 13.60 5.85
C PRO A 58 6.62 13.05 6.41
N LYS A 59 5.54 13.83 6.29
CA LYS A 59 4.19 13.40 6.74
C LYS A 59 3.63 12.26 5.89
N ASP A 60 3.98 12.24 4.61
CA ASP A 60 3.51 11.24 3.66
C ASP A 60 4.31 9.94 3.81
N ILE A 61 5.62 10.02 4.07
CA ILE A 61 6.49 8.86 4.37
C ILE A 61 5.94 8.03 5.54
N GLN A 62 5.50 8.68 6.63
CA GLN A 62 4.93 7.95 7.77
C GLN A 62 3.72 7.12 7.38
N LYS A 63 2.82 7.68 6.56
CA LYS A 63 1.65 6.95 6.05
C LYS A 63 2.04 5.86 5.05
N ILE A 64 2.98 6.13 4.15
CA ILE A 64 3.52 5.15 3.21
C ILE A 64 4.10 3.94 3.97
N ASN A 65 4.86 4.16 5.05
CA ASN A 65 5.40 3.09 5.88
C ASN A 65 4.32 2.21 6.51
N ILE A 66 3.19 2.79 6.93
CA ILE A 66 2.05 2.00 7.43
C ILE A 66 1.45 1.16 6.31
N LEU A 67 1.34 1.73 5.10
CA LEU A 67 0.74 1.11 3.93
C LEU A 67 1.54 -0.06 3.37
N VAL A 68 2.86 -0.13 3.63
CA VAL A 68 3.71 -1.28 3.27
C VAL A 68 3.22 -2.59 3.88
N ASN A 69 2.51 -2.55 5.02
CA ASN A 69 1.90 -3.74 5.62
C ASN A 69 0.72 -4.30 4.81
N TYR A 70 0.19 -3.53 3.85
CA TYR A 70 -0.96 -3.90 3.02
C TYR A 70 -0.56 -4.04 1.55
N TYR A 71 0.35 -3.19 1.08
CA TYR A 71 0.87 -3.15 -0.28
C TYR A 71 2.35 -3.52 -0.24
N LEU A 72 2.66 -4.80 -0.41
CA LEU A 72 4.03 -5.32 -0.21
C LEU A 72 5.02 -4.73 -1.23
N GLU A 73 4.54 -4.41 -2.44
CA GLU A 73 5.32 -3.80 -3.52
C GLU A 73 5.77 -2.38 -3.18
N LEU A 74 5.18 -1.73 -2.16
CA LEU A 74 5.70 -0.47 -1.66
C LEU A 74 7.05 -0.63 -0.95
N LYS A 75 7.34 -1.81 -0.40
CA LYS A 75 8.61 -2.05 0.31
C LYS A 75 9.81 -1.80 -0.59
N ASP A 76 9.72 -2.23 -1.84
CA ASP A 76 10.80 -2.10 -2.82
C ASP A 76 10.95 -0.67 -3.33
N THR A 77 9.93 0.17 -3.16
CA THR A 77 9.94 1.58 -3.61
C THR A 77 10.37 2.56 -2.53
N LEU A 78 10.40 2.16 -1.24
CA LEU A 78 10.78 3.01 -0.11
C LEU A 78 12.15 3.68 -0.27
N GLY A 79 13.14 2.96 -0.82
CA GLY A 79 14.50 3.48 -1.04
C GLY A 79 14.61 4.46 -2.20
N SER A 80 13.53 4.75 -2.91
CA SER A 80 13.51 5.57 -4.13
C SER A 80 12.29 6.48 -4.23
N LEU A 81 11.70 6.87 -3.09
CA LEU A 81 10.49 7.71 -3.03
C LEU A 81 10.68 9.10 -3.69
N ASP A 82 11.91 9.58 -3.78
CA ASP A 82 12.30 10.81 -4.50
C ASP A 82 11.91 10.77 -5.99
N LYS A 83 11.87 9.58 -6.60
CA LYS A 83 11.50 9.36 -8.00
C LYS A 83 10.00 9.34 -8.26
N TYR A 84 9.19 9.34 -7.19
CA TYR A 84 7.75 9.19 -7.27
C TYR A 84 7.00 10.43 -6.81
N ILE A 85 5.82 10.58 -7.40
CA ILE A 85 4.83 11.54 -6.92
C ILE A 85 3.61 10.81 -6.35
N ILE A 86 2.73 11.56 -5.72
CA ILE A 86 1.40 11.11 -5.36
C ILE A 86 0.41 12.01 -6.10
N CYS A 87 -0.41 11.41 -6.97
CA CYS A 87 -1.47 12.14 -7.67
C CYS A 87 -2.56 12.58 -6.69
N GLN A 88 -3.33 13.60 -7.04
CA GLN A 88 -4.32 14.17 -6.13
C GLN A 88 -5.36 13.13 -5.66
N LYS A 89 -5.77 12.23 -6.57
CA LYS A 89 -6.69 11.14 -6.28
C LYS A 89 -6.15 10.21 -5.19
N HIS A 90 -4.94 9.67 -5.38
CA HIS A 90 -4.33 8.77 -4.40
C HIS A 90 -3.97 9.48 -3.10
N TYR A 91 -3.51 10.73 -3.18
CA TYR A 91 -3.29 11.52 -1.97
C TYR A 91 -4.58 11.62 -1.16
N ASN A 92 -5.70 12.00 -1.78
CA ASN A 92 -6.97 12.14 -1.09
C ASN A 92 -7.50 10.79 -0.56
N GLN A 93 -7.36 9.72 -1.33
CA GLN A 93 -7.84 8.40 -0.92
C GLN A 93 -7.01 7.80 0.22
N VAL A 94 -5.68 7.90 0.13
CA VAL A 94 -4.76 7.06 0.91
C VAL A 94 -4.01 7.87 1.96
N ILE A 95 -3.53 9.06 1.59
CA ILE A 95 -2.68 9.88 2.47
C ILE A 95 -3.53 10.82 3.32
N ARG A 96 -4.54 11.48 2.79
CA ARG A 96 -5.37 12.43 3.54
C ARG A 96 -6.43 11.75 4.41
N ASN A 97 -6.91 10.59 3.98
CA ASN A 97 -8.06 9.93 4.57
C ASN A 97 -7.64 8.89 5.62
N ASP A 98 -7.72 9.25 6.89
CA ASP A 98 -7.36 8.35 8.00
C ASP A 98 -8.27 7.10 8.07
N ASN A 99 -9.54 7.23 7.64
CA ASN A 99 -10.48 6.11 7.60
C ASN A 99 -10.06 5.02 6.59
N PHE A 100 -9.21 5.35 5.62
CA PHE A 100 -8.73 4.37 4.65
C PHE A 100 -7.92 3.29 5.35
N ILE A 101 -6.94 3.66 6.16
CA ILE A 101 -6.09 2.71 6.91
C ILE A 101 -6.93 1.90 7.89
N GLU A 102 -7.87 2.52 8.59
CA GLU A 102 -8.78 1.81 9.50
C GLU A 102 -9.62 0.74 8.78
N ARG A 103 -10.10 1.05 7.57
CA ARG A 103 -10.83 0.09 6.74
C ARG A 103 -9.94 -1.09 6.35
N LEU A 104 -8.69 -0.84 5.93
CA LEU A 104 -7.74 -1.90 5.61
C LEU A 104 -7.48 -2.80 6.83
N GLN A 105 -7.32 -2.22 8.01
CA GLN A 105 -7.14 -2.95 9.27
C GLN A 105 -8.33 -3.85 9.60
N LYS A 106 -9.55 -3.34 9.45
CA LYS A 106 -10.78 -4.11 9.69
C LYS A 106 -10.86 -5.29 8.72
N ASN A 107 -10.60 -5.07 7.44
CA ASN A 107 -10.60 -6.10 6.40
C ASN A 107 -9.59 -7.23 6.71
N LEU A 108 -8.35 -6.89 7.10
CA LEU A 108 -7.37 -7.89 7.54
C LEU A 108 -7.85 -8.70 8.75
N LYS A 109 -8.49 -8.06 9.73
CA LYS A 109 -9.06 -8.76 10.89
C LYS A 109 -10.16 -9.73 10.46
N PHE A 110 -11.10 -9.29 9.62
CA PHE A 110 -12.17 -10.15 9.09
C PHE A 110 -11.62 -11.36 8.32
N SER A 111 -10.60 -11.16 7.47
CA SER A 111 -9.95 -12.26 6.76
C SER A 111 -9.32 -13.29 7.72
N LYS A 112 -8.62 -12.83 8.77
CA LYS A 112 -8.05 -13.71 9.81
C LYS A 112 -9.13 -14.49 10.57
N TYR A 113 -10.22 -13.84 10.97
CA TYR A 113 -11.35 -14.53 11.62
C TYR A 113 -11.96 -15.60 10.72
N LYS A 114 -12.19 -15.29 9.43
CA LYS A 114 -12.72 -16.24 8.45
C LYS A 114 -11.81 -17.47 8.29
N GLN A 115 -10.49 -17.27 8.28
CA GLN A 115 -9.54 -18.39 8.24
C GLN A 115 -9.56 -19.23 9.52
N GLN A 116 -9.71 -18.59 10.69
CA GLN A 116 -9.79 -19.29 11.96
C GLN A 116 -11.06 -20.14 12.08
N ILE A 117 -12.20 -19.62 11.62
CA ILE A 117 -13.47 -20.36 11.54
C ILE A 117 -13.30 -21.62 10.68
N LYS A 118 -12.74 -21.49 9.47
CA LYS A 118 -12.47 -22.65 8.61
C LYS A 118 -11.60 -23.71 9.29
N LYS A 119 -10.55 -23.29 10.01
CA LYS A 119 -9.69 -24.23 10.76
C LYS A 119 -10.45 -24.96 11.87
N LEU A 120 -11.34 -24.25 12.58
CA LEU A 120 -12.18 -24.84 13.62
C LEU A 120 -13.20 -25.82 13.02
N GLU A 121 -13.81 -25.51 11.87
CA GLU A 121 -14.73 -26.40 11.15
C GLU A 121 -14.04 -27.70 10.75
N VAL A 122 -12.83 -27.62 10.16
CA VAL A 122 -12.03 -28.80 9.81
C VAL A 122 -11.74 -29.65 11.05
N LYS A 123 -11.24 -29.02 12.12
CA LYS A 123 -10.93 -29.73 13.37
C LYS A 123 -12.16 -30.38 14.00
N ASN A 124 -13.32 -29.73 13.93
CA ASN A 124 -14.56 -30.28 14.46
C ASN A 124 -15.00 -31.54 13.68
N ASN A 125 -14.87 -31.52 12.36
CA ASN A 125 -15.18 -32.68 11.52
C ASN A 125 -14.25 -33.87 11.81
N GLU A 126 -12.94 -33.61 12.01
CA GLU A 126 -11.98 -34.64 12.43
C GLU A 126 -12.36 -35.28 13.78
N LEU A 127 -12.78 -34.46 14.76
CA LEU A 127 -13.23 -34.96 16.06
C LEU A 127 -14.51 -35.80 15.96
N ILE A 128 -15.46 -35.38 15.13
CA ILE A 128 -16.70 -36.14 14.87
C ILE A 128 -16.35 -37.50 14.25
N ALA A 129 -15.47 -37.54 13.25
CA ALA A 129 -15.03 -38.79 12.63
C ALA A 129 -14.38 -39.74 13.65
N LYS A 130 -13.45 -39.23 14.45
CA LYS A 130 -12.76 -40.02 15.50
C LYS A 130 -13.73 -40.53 16.57
N ASN A 131 -14.73 -39.73 16.95
CA ASN A 131 -15.74 -40.15 17.91
C ASN A 131 -16.60 -41.29 17.35
N ASN A 132 -16.95 -41.25 16.06
CA ASN A 132 -17.69 -42.32 15.41
C ASN A 132 -16.89 -43.63 15.35
N GLU A 133 -15.58 -43.57 15.07
CA GLU A 133 -14.68 -44.74 15.12
C GLU A 133 -14.68 -45.38 16.52
N LEU A 134 -14.53 -44.56 17.57
CA LEU A 134 -14.55 -45.04 18.95
C LEU A 134 -15.89 -45.66 19.36
N ILE A 135 -17.01 -45.14 18.86
CA ILE A 135 -18.34 -45.73 19.09
C ILE A 135 -18.42 -47.13 18.47
N VAL A 136 -17.89 -47.29 17.25
CA VAL A 136 -17.86 -48.60 16.56
C VAL A 136 -17.00 -49.60 17.33
N GLU A 137 -15.80 -49.21 17.74
CA GLU A 137 -14.89 -50.06 18.53
C GLU A 137 -15.52 -50.50 19.85
N ASN A 138 -16.13 -49.57 20.59
CA ASN A 138 -16.80 -49.88 21.86
C ASN A 138 -17.97 -50.86 21.69
N ASN A 139 -18.72 -50.76 20.57
CA ASN A 139 -19.81 -51.69 20.29
C ASN A 139 -19.33 -53.09 19.90
N GLN A 140 -18.12 -53.22 19.34
CA GLN A 140 -17.51 -54.52 19.05
C GLN A 140 -17.00 -55.21 20.32
N LEU A 141 -16.44 -54.45 21.27
CA LEU A 141 -15.93 -54.99 22.55
C LEU A 141 -17.03 -55.47 23.52
N LYS A 142 -18.27 -55.01 23.32
CA LYS A 142 -19.44 -55.39 24.15
C LYS A 142 -20.19 -56.63 23.62
N LYS A 143 -19.72 -57.25 22.54
CA LYS A 143 -20.24 -58.52 21.99
C LYS A 143 -19.38 -59.69 22.47
#